data_AF-A0A523GUB1-F1
#
_entry.id   AF-A0A523GUB1-F1
#
_cell.length_a   1.000
_cell.length_b   1.000
_cell.length_c   1.000
_cell.angle_alpha   90.00
_cell.angle_beta   90.00
_cell.angle_gamma   90.00
#
_symmetry.space_group_name_H-M   'P 1'
#
loop_
_entity.id
_entity.type
_entity.pdbx_description
1 polymer ?
#
loop_
_entity_poly.entity_id
_entity_poly.type
_entity_poly.pdbx_seq_one_letter_code
_entity_poly.pdbx_strand_id
1 'polypeptide(L)'
;MSKNILNNIDFPQDLRKLPKEDLPQLARELREFIIDIVAVKEGHLGASLGVTELTIALHYVFNTPEDILIWDVGHQAYGHKILTGRKSIFHTNRQLGGISGFPKITESEYDAFGTGHSSTAISAALGMAIASQLKGDAKRQHI
;
A
#
# COMPACT_ATOMS: atom_id res chain seq x y z
N MET A 1 -25.32 -1.86 14.05
CA MET A 1 -23.90 -1.46 13.92
C MET A 1 -23.47 -1.79 12.50
N SER A 2 -23.00 -0.83 11.70
CA SER A 2 -22.47 -1.15 10.37
C SER A 2 -21.24 -2.06 10.55
N LYS A 3 -21.22 -3.19 9.85
CA LYS A 3 -20.08 -4.13 9.88
C LYS A 3 -18.85 -3.40 9.35
N ASN A 4 -17.77 -3.30 10.16
CA ASN A 4 -16.50 -2.73 9.70
C ASN A 4 -15.90 -3.67 8.64
N ILE A 5 -15.74 -3.15 7.43
CA ILE A 5 -15.30 -3.88 6.25
C ILE A 5 -13.79 -4.11 6.32
N LEU A 6 -13.01 -3.11 6.73
CA LEU A 6 -11.56 -3.18 6.86
C LEU A 6 -11.08 -4.35 7.75
N ASN A 7 -11.85 -4.71 8.77
CA ASN A 7 -11.56 -5.87 9.62
C ASN A 7 -11.52 -7.20 8.86
N ASN A 8 -12.17 -7.30 7.70
CA ASN A 8 -12.21 -8.51 6.87
C ASN A 8 -11.27 -8.44 5.64
N ILE A 9 -10.39 -7.44 5.58
CA ILE A 9 -9.40 -7.29 4.50
C ILE A 9 -8.01 -7.43 5.10
N ASP A 10 -7.31 -8.48 4.74
CA ASP A 10 -5.90 -8.63 5.09
C ASP A 10 -5.00 -8.46 3.87
N PHE A 11 -5.44 -8.89 2.68
CA PHE A 11 -4.69 -8.76 1.44
C PHE A 11 -5.53 -8.18 0.29
N PRO A 12 -4.90 -7.71 -0.82
CA PRO A 12 -5.62 -7.15 -1.96
C PRO A 12 -6.65 -8.11 -2.59
N GLN A 13 -6.46 -9.43 -2.46
CA GLN A 13 -7.44 -10.42 -2.90
C GLN A 13 -8.77 -10.31 -2.16
N ASP A 14 -8.78 -9.90 -0.89
CA ASP A 14 -10.01 -9.70 -0.12
C ASP A 14 -10.69 -8.39 -0.51
N LEU A 15 -9.89 -7.33 -0.72
CA LEU A 15 -10.35 -6.06 -1.25
C LEU A 15 -11.09 -6.24 -2.59
N ARG A 16 -10.55 -7.03 -3.51
CA ARG A 16 -11.15 -7.27 -4.84
C ARG A 16 -12.46 -8.06 -4.81
N LYS A 17 -12.84 -8.67 -3.68
CA LYS A 17 -14.14 -9.35 -3.51
C LYS A 17 -15.24 -8.38 -3.11
N LEU A 18 -14.90 -7.16 -2.68
CA LEU A 18 -15.89 -6.18 -2.28
C LEU A 18 -16.66 -5.65 -3.49
N PRO A 19 -17.96 -5.36 -3.35
CA PRO A 19 -18.68 -4.63 -4.37
C PRO A 19 -18.20 -3.16 -4.39
N LYS A 20 -18.29 -2.50 -5.55
CA LYS A 20 -17.69 -1.17 -5.76
C LYS A 20 -18.31 -0.09 -4.88
N GLU A 21 -19.60 -0.24 -4.57
CA GLU A 21 -20.38 0.61 -3.68
C GLU A 21 -19.88 0.63 -2.23
N ASP A 22 -19.13 -0.40 -1.81
CA ASP A 22 -18.55 -0.49 -0.47
C ASP A 22 -17.18 0.20 -0.36
N LEU A 23 -16.52 0.54 -1.48
CA LEU A 23 -15.19 1.16 -1.49
C LEU A 23 -15.15 2.52 -0.79
N PRO A 24 -16.15 3.41 -0.91
CA PRO A 24 -16.20 4.65 -0.12
C PRO A 24 -16.28 4.40 1.40
N GLN A 25 -16.98 3.35 1.83
CA GLN A 25 -17.02 2.96 3.24
C GLN A 25 -15.65 2.48 3.70
N LEU A 26 -15.00 1.60 2.92
CA LEU A 26 -13.64 1.14 3.22
C LEU A 26 -12.66 2.31 3.32
N ALA A 27 -12.72 3.29 2.42
CA ALA A 27 -11.86 4.46 2.46
C ALA A 27 -12.04 5.26 3.76
N ARG A 28 -13.29 5.40 4.24
CA ARG A 28 -13.57 6.02 5.55
C ARG A 28 -12.96 5.23 6.70
N GLU A 29 -13.18 3.93 6.75
CA GLU A 29 -12.66 3.07 7.82
C GLU A 29 -11.13 3.00 7.83
N LEU A 30 -10.49 3.02 6.65
CA LEU A 30 -9.03 3.05 6.52
C LEU A 30 -8.47 4.40 7.00
N ARG A 31 -9.13 5.52 6.67
CA ARG A 31 -8.75 6.84 7.21
C ARG A 31 -8.86 6.88 8.73
N GLU A 32 -9.97 6.40 9.29
CA GLU A 32 -10.18 6.31 10.74
C GLU A 32 -9.07 5.48 11.40
N PHE A 33 -8.75 4.30 10.87
CA PHE A 33 -7.67 3.45 11.39
C PHE A 33 -6.28 4.12 11.36
N ILE A 34 -5.95 4.83 10.28
CA ILE A 34 -4.69 5.56 10.16
C ILE A 34 -4.63 6.71 11.19
N ILE A 35 -5.72 7.46 11.34
CA ILE A 35 -5.83 8.54 12.33
C ILE A 35 -5.63 7.98 13.73
N ASP A 36 -6.31 6.89 14.09
CA ASP A 36 -6.23 6.31 15.43
C ASP A 36 -4.81 5.86 15.80
N ILE A 37 -4.08 5.26 14.85
CA ILE A 37 -2.71 4.80 15.10
C ILE A 37 -1.72 5.97 15.16
N VAL A 38 -1.87 6.98 14.30
CA VAL A 38 -0.96 8.13 14.26
C VAL A 38 -1.31 9.17 15.34
N ALA A 39 -2.54 9.20 15.86
CA ALA A 39 -2.89 10.08 16.99
C ALA A 39 -2.06 9.81 18.24
N VAL A 40 -1.61 8.56 18.41
CA VAL A 40 -0.78 8.13 19.55
C VAL A 40 0.72 8.07 19.22
N LYS A 41 1.14 8.35 17.97
CA LYS A 41 2.51 8.15 17.47
C LYS A 41 2.92 9.17 16.41
N GLU A 42 4.20 9.53 16.36
CA GLU A 42 4.73 10.36 15.27
C GLU A 42 4.67 9.61 13.92
N GLY A 43 4.20 10.27 12.85
CA GLY A 43 4.09 9.66 11.54
C GLY A 43 3.56 10.59 10.45
N HIS A 44 3.58 10.12 9.20
CA HIS A 44 3.20 10.90 8.02
C HIS A 44 1.67 10.85 7.77
N LEU A 45 0.92 11.55 8.63
CA LEU A 45 -0.55 11.52 8.60
C LEU A 45 -1.13 12.11 7.31
N GLY A 46 -0.86 13.39 7.03
CA GLY A 46 -1.49 14.12 5.92
C GLY A 46 -1.24 13.48 4.56
N ALA A 47 0.00 13.06 4.30
CA ALA A 47 0.37 12.39 3.05
C ALA A 47 -0.36 11.06 2.87
N SER A 48 -0.46 10.26 3.93
CA SER A 48 -1.15 8.96 3.88
C SER A 48 -2.66 9.10 3.71
N LEU A 49 -3.28 10.08 4.40
CA LEU A 49 -4.72 10.34 4.25
C LEU A 49 -5.06 10.78 2.82
N GLY A 50 -4.21 11.63 2.21
CA GLY A 50 -4.44 12.19 0.87
C GLY A 50 -4.41 11.18 -0.28
N VAL A 51 -3.89 9.97 -0.06
CA VAL A 51 -3.83 8.91 -1.09
C VAL A 51 -4.67 7.68 -0.74
N THR A 52 -5.59 7.78 0.23
CA THR A 52 -6.37 6.62 0.70
C THR A 52 -7.17 5.98 -0.42
N GLU A 53 -7.93 6.77 -1.16
CA GLU A 53 -8.78 6.31 -2.27
C GLU A 53 -7.92 5.79 -3.43
N LEU A 54 -6.81 6.47 -3.72
CA LEU A 54 -5.85 6.05 -4.74
C LEU A 54 -5.27 4.67 -4.40
N THR A 55 -4.85 4.47 -3.15
CA THR A 55 -4.32 3.20 -2.67
C THR A 55 -5.33 2.07 -2.84
N ILE A 56 -6.59 2.31 -2.46
CA ILE A 56 -7.68 1.35 -2.63
C ILE A 56 -7.87 1.05 -4.12
N ALA A 57 -7.99 2.07 -4.97
CA ALA A 57 -8.20 1.89 -6.40
C ALA A 57 -7.06 1.09 -7.05
N LEU A 58 -5.80 1.38 -6.69
CA LEU A 58 -4.64 0.67 -7.20
C LEU A 58 -4.68 -0.82 -6.86
N HIS A 59 -4.90 -1.18 -5.58
CA HIS A 59 -4.97 -2.59 -5.18
C HIS A 59 -6.25 -3.30 -5.62
N TYR A 60 -7.32 -2.55 -5.88
CA TYR A 60 -8.57 -3.08 -6.41
C TYR A 60 -8.45 -3.42 -7.91
N VAL A 61 -7.75 -2.58 -8.69
CA VAL A 61 -7.62 -2.75 -10.15
C VAL A 61 -6.43 -3.61 -10.55
N PHE A 62 -5.28 -3.42 -9.92
CA PHE A 62 -4.04 -4.12 -10.27
C PHE A 62 -3.85 -5.39 -9.43
N ASN A 63 -3.23 -6.39 -10.05
CA ASN A 63 -2.98 -7.69 -9.43
C ASN A 63 -1.62 -7.71 -8.69
N THR A 64 -1.45 -6.80 -7.73
CA THR A 64 -0.25 -6.82 -6.86
C THR A 64 -0.21 -8.13 -6.04
N PRO A 65 0.97 -8.76 -5.84
CA PRO A 65 2.30 -8.27 -6.18
C PRO A 65 2.83 -8.67 -7.56
N GLU A 66 2.02 -9.38 -8.38
CA GLU A 66 2.43 -9.73 -9.75
C GLU A 66 2.65 -8.45 -10.58
N ASP A 67 1.69 -7.53 -10.51
CA ASP A 67 1.87 -6.16 -10.97
C ASP A 67 2.74 -5.38 -9.99
N ILE A 68 3.68 -4.61 -10.54
CA ILE A 68 4.67 -3.85 -9.80
C ILE A 68 4.10 -2.46 -9.47
N LEU A 69 3.84 -2.20 -8.19
CA LEU A 69 3.44 -0.88 -7.70
C LEU A 69 4.60 -0.23 -6.92
N ILE A 70 5.01 0.98 -7.32
CA ILE A 70 6.08 1.72 -6.65
C ILE A 70 5.57 3.05 -6.07
N TRP A 71 5.78 3.25 -4.77
CA TRP A 71 5.51 4.53 -4.10
C TRP A 71 6.78 5.37 -3.98
N ASP A 72 6.86 6.49 -4.70
CA ASP A 72 7.97 7.43 -4.57
C ASP A 72 8.01 8.07 -3.17
N VAL A 73 9.20 8.21 -2.57
CA VAL A 73 9.45 8.47 -1.14
C VAL A 73 8.88 7.40 -0.22
N GLY A 74 7.59 7.10 -0.32
CA GLY A 74 6.90 6.04 0.42
C GLY A 74 6.18 6.48 1.68
N HIS A 75 6.32 7.75 2.10
CA HIS A 75 5.70 8.28 3.32
C HIS A 75 4.16 8.31 3.30
N GLN A 76 3.56 8.22 2.12
CA GLN A 76 2.13 8.16 1.88
C GLN A 76 1.57 6.73 1.85
N ALA A 77 2.42 5.71 1.95
CA ALA A 77 2.07 4.30 1.70
C ALA A 77 1.51 3.56 2.93
N TYR A 78 0.94 4.25 3.92
CA TYR A 78 0.39 3.58 5.11
C TYR A 78 -0.82 2.72 4.75
N GLY A 79 -1.75 3.25 3.95
CA GLY A 79 -2.87 2.47 3.43
C GLY A 79 -2.39 1.23 2.66
N HIS A 80 -1.32 1.37 1.87
CA HIS A 80 -0.73 0.27 1.13
C HIS A 80 -0.25 -0.84 2.07
N LYS A 81 0.51 -0.50 3.11
CA LYS A 81 0.97 -1.47 4.12
C LYS A 81 -0.21 -2.16 4.82
N ILE A 82 -1.22 -1.39 5.22
CA ILE A 82 -2.41 -1.92 5.91
C ILE A 82 -3.15 -2.94 5.03
N LEU A 83 -3.37 -2.64 3.75
CA LEU A 83 -4.10 -3.49 2.80
C LEU A 83 -3.27 -4.67 2.24
N THR A 84 -2.01 -4.81 2.66
CA THR A 84 -1.07 -5.85 2.17
C THR A 84 -0.46 -6.65 3.32
N GLY A 85 -1.32 -7.09 4.24
CA GLY A 85 -0.99 -8.07 5.28
C GLY A 85 -0.41 -7.50 6.56
N ARG A 86 -0.21 -6.17 6.66
CA ARG A 86 0.49 -5.57 7.80
C ARG A 86 -0.42 -4.82 8.78
N LYS A 87 -1.74 -4.86 8.60
CA LYS A 87 -2.73 -4.22 9.49
C LYS A 87 -2.52 -4.57 10.97
N SER A 88 -2.37 -5.86 11.30
CA SER A 88 -2.24 -6.35 12.69
C SER A 88 -0.97 -5.85 13.39
N ILE A 89 0.13 -5.70 12.65
CA ILE A 89 1.42 -5.25 13.16
C ILE A 89 1.67 -3.75 12.91
N PHE A 90 0.72 -3.03 12.33
CA PHE A 90 0.90 -1.63 11.91
C PHE A 90 1.19 -0.69 13.09
N HIS A 91 0.75 -1.07 14.29
CA HIS A 91 1.10 -0.37 15.51
C HIS A 91 2.63 -0.33 15.77
N THR A 92 3.45 -1.19 15.17
CA THR A 92 4.92 -1.15 15.31
C THR A 92 5.60 -0.17 14.35
N ASN A 93 4.85 0.51 13.48
CA ASN A 93 5.38 1.42 12.47
C ASN A 93 6.33 2.47 13.06
N ARG A 94 7.53 2.57 12.47
CA ARG A 94 8.64 3.47 12.86
C ARG A 94 9.27 3.18 14.22
N GLN A 95 8.94 2.06 14.86
CA GLN A 95 9.57 1.64 16.10
C GLN A 95 10.82 0.80 15.81
N LEU A 96 11.78 0.81 16.74
CA LEU A 96 12.93 -0.09 16.67
C LEU A 96 12.46 -1.55 16.68
N GLY A 97 12.86 -2.33 15.68
CA GLY A 97 12.41 -3.72 15.51
C GLY A 97 10.99 -3.88 14.95
N GLY A 98 10.30 -2.76 14.67
CA GLY A 98 8.99 -2.74 14.01
C GLY A 98 9.07 -2.56 12.49
N ILE A 99 7.91 -2.33 11.87
CA ILE A 99 7.84 -2.07 10.42
C ILE A 99 8.35 -0.66 10.07
N SER A 100 8.92 -0.55 8.88
CA SER A 100 9.43 0.70 8.31
C SER A 100 8.31 1.70 8.05
N GLY A 101 8.62 2.99 8.23
CA GLY A 101 7.73 4.09 7.81
C GLY A 101 7.62 4.31 6.31
N PHE A 102 8.35 3.53 5.51
CA PHE A 102 8.41 3.56 4.05
C PHE A 102 8.36 2.13 3.50
N PRO A 103 7.97 1.89 2.23
CA PRO A 103 8.10 0.61 1.58
C PRO A 103 9.55 0.08 1.66
N LYS A 104 9.68 -1.18 2.04
CA LYS A 104 10.95 -1.87 2.25
C LYS A 104 10.86 -3.28 1.68
N ILE A 105 11.69 -3.58 0.68
CA ILE A 105 11.66 -4.84 -0.08
C ILE A 105 11.75 -6.08 0.83
N THR A 106 12.56 -6.03 1.88
CA THR A 106 12.73 -7.15 2.81
C THR A 106 11.60 -7.29 3.83
N GLU A 107 10.65 -6.36 3.87
CA GLU A 107 9.50 -6.36 4.78
C GLU A 107 8.26 -7.02 4.14
N SER A 108 8.07 -6.87 2.83
CA SER A 108 6.89 -7.38 2.14
C SER A 108 7.14 -7.56 0.64
N GLU A 109 6.56 -8.60 0.05
CA GLU A 109 6.54 -8.81 -1.41
C GLU A 109 5.77 -7.71 -2.17
N TYR A 110 4.90 -6.97 -1.47
CA TYR A 110 4.15 -5.85 -2.03
C TYR A 110 4.97 -4.55 -2.10
N ASP A 111 6.11 -4.50 -1.42
CA ASP A 111 7.03 -3.36 -1.44
C ASP A 111 8.07 -3.56 -2.55
N ALA A 112 7.65 -3.46 -3.82
CA ALA A 112 8.45 -3.85 -4.99
C ALA A 112 9.79 -3.09 -5.12
N PHE A 113 9.88 -1.87 -4.58
CA PHE A 113 11.09 -1.06 -4.54
C PHE A 113 11.22 -0.35 -3.19
N GLY A 114 12.43 -0.31 -2.64
CA GLY A 114 12.71 0.35 -1.37
C GLY A 114 12.88 1.85 -1.58
N THR A 115 12.12 2.66 -0.86
CA THR A 115 12.14 4.12 -1.00
C THR A 115 12.44 4.86 0.30
N GLY A 116 12.77 6.14 0.16
CA GLY A 116 13.04 7.06 1.27
C GLY A 116 13.47 8.43 0.72
N HIS A 117 14.42 8.44 -0.21
CA HIS A 117 14.67 9.61 -1.06
C HIS A 117 13.61 9.73 -2.16
N SER A 118 13.30 10.96 -2.55
CA SER A 118 12.35 11.26 -3.62
C SER A 118 12.94 11.04 -5.01
N SER A 119 12.07 11.00 -6.01
CA SER A 119 12.39 11.02 -7.44
C SER A 119 13.12 9.78 -7.94
N THR A 120 12.90 8.63 -7.28
CA THR A 120 13.55 7.35 -7.61
C THR A 120 12.58 6.37 -8.29
N ALA A 121 11.28 6.55 -8.12
CA ALA A 121 10.27 5.59 -8.56
C ALA A 121 10.22 5.40 -10.08
N ILE A 122 10.25 6.48 -10.87
CA ILE A 122 10.12 6.39 -12.34
C ILE A 122 11.29 5.62 -12.95
N SER A 123 12.52 5.90 -12.50
CA SER A 123 13.71 5.18 -12.96
C SER A 123 13.66 3.70 -12.58
N ALA A 124 13.21 3.39 -11.36
CA ALA A 124 13.04 2.01 -10.91
C ALA A 124 11.95 1.28 -11.74
N ALA A 125 10.78 1.90 -11.92
CA ALA A 125 9.68 1.37 -12.71
C ALA A 125 10.11 1.07 -14.15
N LEU A 126 10.84 1.99 -14.80
CA LEU A 126 11.36 1.79 -16.15
C LEU A 126 12.31 0.58 -16.22
N GLY A 127 13.24 0.46 -15.28
CA GLY A 127 14.16 -0.68 -15.23
C GLY A 127 13.41 -2.01 -15.05
N MET A 128 12.40 -2.03 -14.19
CA MET A 128 11.56 -3.22 -13.96
C MET A 128 10.71 -3.56 -15.19
N ALA A 129 10.19 -2.55 -15.91
CA ALA A 129 9.45 -2.73 -17.15
C ALA A 129 10.31 -3.34 -18.26
N ILE A 130 11.52 -2.83 -18.45
CA ILE A 130 12.49 -3.39 -19.41
C ILE A 130 12.83 -4.83 -19.04
N ALA A 131 13.06 -5.13 -17.76
CA ALA A 131 13.34 -6.49 -17.30
C ALA A 131 12.17 -7.46 -17.57
N SER A 132 10.93 -7.03 -17.35
CA SER A 132 9.73 -7.82 -17.69
C SER A 132 9.64 -8.09 -19.19
N GLN A 133 9.89 -7.07 -20.03
CA GLN A 133 9.90 -7.22 -21.48
C GLN A 133 10.96 -8.24 -21.93
N LEU A 134 12.18 -8.17 -21.39
CA LEU A 134 13.27 -9.10 -21.73
C LEU A 134 12.98 -10.55 -21.30
N LYS A 135 12.17 -10.74 -20.25
CA LYS A 135 11.70 -12.07 -19.79
C LYS A 135 10.49 -12.58 -20.57
N GLY A 136 9.94 -11.80 -21.50
CA GLY A 136 8.71 -12.15 -22.23
C GLY A 136 7.43 -11.97 -21.41
N ASP A 137 7.48 -11.28 -20.27
CA ASP A 137 6.32 -11.01 -19.43
C ASP A 137 5.66 -9.68 -19.85
N ALA A 138 4.94 -9.73 -20.98
CA ALA A 138 4.29 -8.56 -21.57
C ALA A 138 2.97 -8.17 -20.88
N LYS A 139 2.49 -8.96 -19.91
CA LYS A 139 1.19 -8.72 -19.24
C LYS A 139 1.35 -7.99 -17.92
N ARG A 140 2.50 -8.12 -17.27
CA ARG A 140 2.81 -7.43 -16.02
C ARG A 140 2.73 -5.91 -16.19
N GLN A 141 1.99 -5.26 -15.31
CA GLN A 141 1.91 -3.81 -15.24
C GLN A 141 2.99 -3.27 -14.30
N HIS A 142 3.48 -2.06 -14.59
CA HIS A 142 4.40 -1.30 -13.75
C HIS A 142 3.78 0.06 -13.51
N ILE A 143 3.36 0.30 -12.27
CA ILE A 143 2.54 1.42 -11.81
C ILE A 143 3.33 2.30 -10.84
#